data_AF-A0A168MZN9-F1
#
_entry.id   AF-A0A168MZN9-F1
#
_cell.length_a   1.000
_cell.length_b   1.000
_cell.length_c   1.000
_cell.angle_alpha   90.00
_cell.angle_beta   90.00
_cell.angle_gamma   90.00
#
_symmetry.space_group_name_H-M   'P 1'
#
loop_
_entity.id
_entity.type
_entity.pdbx_description
1 polymer ?
#
loop_
_entity_poly.entity_id
_entity_poly.type
_entity_poly.pdbx_seq_one_letter_code
_entity_poly.pdbx_strand_id
1 'polypeptide(L)'
;MTMVKRLTVMFLSLMLALMLVIMFPISVLAASFELSASAKTAFDKMIASGSSTSASLMSNHYVNIVKLQQQNQEWDNQIKALHYTNEETLIALKKQIQLIDSNKLTTLQSQLTQARERYKPVFSMYEAINQQKTIAKKLNNKDLYTLLQSQSESMKIAVQVARADIRNKESLYTTAKSTTAKTKKTLRATLDGIAPLKVQIKVSKNAASTTQKKFTAETSTFKQSIKNGNISTTLRSLEALLTQAKKVIEHKQKTYSLEQKISELQRKVQSQLTS
;
A
#
# COMPACT_ATOMS: atom_id res chain seq x y z
N MET A 1 -5.73 -27.55 -14.18
CA MET A 1 -6.33 -26.33 -13.57
C MET A 1 -5.29 -25.32 -13.03
N THR A 2 -4.04 -25.36 -13.51
CA THR A 2 -2.91 -24.55 -13.02
C THR A 2 -2.45 -23.50 -14.03
N MET A 3 -2.60 -23.75 -15.33
CA MET A 3 -2.17 -22.85 -16.39
C MET A 3 -3.09 -21.63 -16.55
N VAL A 4 -4.42 -21.84 -16.48
CA VAL A 4 -5.43 -20.76 -16.56
C VAL A 4 -5.33 -19.80 -15.38
N LYS A 5 -4.99 -20.29 -14.18
CA LYS A 5 -4.73 -19.46 -12.98
C LYS A 5 -3.45 -18.61 -13.10
N ARG A 6 -2.40 -19.14 -13.73
CA ARG A 6 -1.17 -18.38 -13.98
C ARG A 6 -1.39 -17.29 -15.04
N LEU A 7 -2.13 -17.61 -16.10
CA LEU A 7 -2.44 -16.65 -17.16
C LEU A 7 -3.35 -15.52 -16.66
N THR A 8 -4.34 -15.82 -15.82
CA THR A 8 -5.19 -14.79 -15.20
C THR A 8 -4.45 -13.92 -14.19
N VAL A 9 -3.53 -14.48 -13.38
CA VAL A 9 -2.70 -13.68 -12.47
C VAL A 9 -1.74 -12.76 -13.25
N MET A 10 -1.17 -13.25 -14.35
CA MET A 10 -0.26 -12.46 -15.20
C MET A 10 -1.01 -11.36 -15.98
N PHE A 11 -2.22 -11.65 -16.44
CA PHE A 11 -3.09 -10.65 -17.08
C PHE A 11 -3.60 -9.60 -16.08
N LEU A 12 -3.93 -10.00 -14.85
CA LEU A 12 -4.33 -9.10 -13.78
C LEU A 12 -3.15 -8.22 -13.30
N SER A 13 -1.93 -8.78 -13.25
CA SER A 13 -0.72 -7.99 -12.93
C SER A 13 -0.35 -7.02 -14.05
N LEU A 14 -0.53 -7.41 -15.31
CA LEU A 14 -0.29 -6.55 -16.46
C LEU A 14 -1.34 -5.43 -16.56
N MET A 15 -2.61 -5.72 -16.28
CA MET A 15 -3.67 -4.71 -16.18
C MET A 15 -3.47 -3.75 -15.01
N LEU A 16 -2.98 -4.24 -13.86
CA LEU A 16 -2.65 -3.39 -12.70
C LEU A 16 -1.42 -2.50 -12.99
N ALA A 17 -0.41 -3.03 -13.67
CA ALA A 17 0.75 -2.26 -14.13
C ALA A 17 0.37 -1.23 -15.21
N LEU A 18 -0.56 -1.56 -16.11
CA LEU A 18 -1.06 -0.64 -17.13
C LEU A 18 -1.96 0.46 -16.52
N MET A 19 -2.75 0.14 -15.50
CA MET A 19 -3.50 1.15 -14.72
C MET A 19 -2.59 2.11 -13.94
N LEU A 20 -1.42 1.65 -13.49
CA LEU A 20 -0.41 2.52 -12.90
C LEU A 20 0.08 3.54 -13.94
N VAL A 21 0.33 3.13 -15.19
CA VAL A 21 0.80 4.04 -16.26
C VAL A 21 -0.23 5.10 -16.66
N ILE A 22 -1.53 4.78 -16.66
CA ILE A 22 -2.61 5.70 -17.07
C ILE A 22 -2.97 6.73 -15.97
N MET A 23 -2.53 6.50 -14.72
CA MET A 23 -2.69 7.46 -13.62
C MET A 23 -1.65 8.58 -13.60
N PHE A 24 -0.65 8.53 -14.48
CA PHE A 24 0.34 9.58 -14.60
C PHE A 24 -0.09 10.57 -15.70
N PRO A 25 -0.52 11.80 -15.35
CA PRO A 25 -0.36 12.88 -16.30
C PRO A 25 1.13 12.94 -16.65
N ILE A 26 1.45 12.81 -17.93
CA ILE A 26 2.80 13.07 -18.44
C ILE A 26 3.22 14.39 -17.81
N SER A 27 4.27 14.34 -16.99
CA SER A 27 4.92 15.52 -16.46
C SER A 27 5.54 16.22 -17.68
N VAL A 28 4.74 17.05 -18.35
CA VAL A 28 5.28 18.08 -19.23
C VAL A 28 6.15 18.88 -18.29
N LEU A 29 7.47 18.74 -18.44
CA LEU A 29 8.44 19.61 -17.81
C LEU A 29 7.92 21.03 -18.01
N ALA A 30 7.45 21.64 -16.92
CA ALA A 30 7.02 23.02 -16.97
C ALA A 30 8.27 23.81 -17.37
N ALA A 31 8.28 24.31 -18.60
CA ALA A 31 9.31 25.24 -19.05
C ALA A 31 9.44 26.32 -17.97
N SER A 32 10.68 26.61 -17.55
CA SER A 32 10.93 27.63 -16.56
C SER A 32 10.23 28.93 -16.99
N PHE A 33 9.56 29.59 -16.05
CA PHE A 33 8.96 30.89 -16.31
C PHE A 33 10.09 31.90 -16.44
N GLU A 34 10.55 32.08 -17.67
CA GLU A 34 11.55 33.09 -18.01
C GLU A 34 11.08 33.91 -19.22
N LEU A 35 11.36 35.21 -19.14
CA LEU A 35 11.15 36.11 -20.27
C LEU A 35 12.32 35.93 -21.23
N SER A 36 12.05 35.98 -22.54
CA SER A 36 13.13 36.11 -23.52
C SER A 36 13.92 37.38 -23.24
N ALA A 37 15.18 37.45 -23.66
CA ALA A 37 16.02 38.64 -23.48
C ALA A 37 15.30 39.92 -23.94
N SER A 38 14.67 39.88 -25.11
CA SER A 38 13.89 41.00 -25.66
C SER A 38 12.68 41.39 -24.80
N ALA A 39 11.92 40.41 -24.28
CA ALA A 39 10.77 40.68 -23.41
C ALA A 39 11.21 41.18 -22.03
N LYS A 40 12.37 40.71 -21.53
CA LYS A 40 12.98 41.19 -20.29
C LYS A 40 13.42 42.64 -20.42
N THR A 41 14.10 43.02 -21.51
CA THR A 41 14.46 44.43 -21.77
C THR A 41 13.22 45.32 -21.85
N ALA A 42 12.16 44.88 -22.54
CA ALA A 42 10.91 45.64 -22.62
C ALA A 42 10.24 45.78 -21.24
N PHE A 43 10.25 44.72 -20.43
CA PHE A 43 9.74 44.72 -19.07
C PHE A 43 10.55 45.64 -18.15
N ASP A 44 11.88 45.64 -18.25
CA ASP A 44 12.77 46.51 -17.46
C ASP A 44 12.60 47.98 -17.83
N LYS A 45 12.43 48.27 -19.13
CA LYS A 45 12.09 49.62 -19.59
C LYS A 45 10.73 50.07 -19.03
N MET A 46 9.75 49.16 -18.96
CA MET A 46 8.44 49.44 -18.38
C MET A 46 8.54 49.76 -16.88
N ILE A 47 9.32 48.97 -16.13
CA ILE A 47 9.63 49.23 -14.72
C ILE A 47 10.28 50.60 -14.55
N ALA A 48 11.27 50.95 -15.36
CA ALA A 48 11.97 52.23 -15.30
C ALA A 48 11.06 53.43 -15.63
N SER A 49 10.06 53.24 -16.49
CA SER A 49 9.08 54.28 -16.85
C SER A 49 7.91 54.40 -15.88
N GLY A 50 7.74 53.46 -14.95
CA GLY A 50 6.63 53.43 -14.00
C GLY A 50 6.86 54.29 -12.76
N SER A 51 5.81 54.50 -11.96
CA SER A 51 5.97 55.07 -10.62
C SER A 51 6.81 54.14 -9.72
N SER A 52 7.47 54.70 -8.72
CA SER A 52 8.29 53.94 -7.75
C SER A 52 7.54 52.75 -7.15
N THR A 53 6.26 52.93 -6.80
CA THR A 53 5.37 51.88 -6.28
C THR A 53 5.13 50.76 -7.29
N SER A 54 4.71 51.10 -8.51
CA SER A 54 4.43 50.09 -9.56
C SER A 54 5.69 49.34 -9.98
N ALA A 55 6.82 50.04 -10.09
CA ALA A 55 8.13 49.46 -10.40
C ALA A 55 8.56 48.42 -9.34
N SER A 56 8.39 48.76 -8.06
CA SER A 56 8.68 47.86 -6.94
C SER A 56 7.76 46.63 -6.95
N LEU A 57 6.45 46.81 -7.13
CA LEU A 57 5.49 45.70 -7.17
C LEU A 57 5.75 44.74 -8.35
N MET A 58 5.96 45.28 -9.55
CA MET A 58 6.25 44.47 -10.73
C MET A 58 7.53 43.63 -10.56
N SER A 59 8.59 44.24 -10.04
CA SER A 59 9.86 43.56 -9.75
C SER A 59 9.66 42.45 -8.71
N ASN A 60 8.99 42.76 -7.60
CA ASN A 60 8.73 41.79 -6.53
C ASN A 60 7.84 40.63 -6.98
N HIS A 61 6.78 40.88 -7.73
CA HIS A 61 5.92 39.82 -8.25
C HIS A 61 6.67 38.92 -9.22
N TYR A 62 7.46 39.49 -10.13
CA TYR A 62 8.27 38.71 -11.06
C TYR A 62 9.25 37.79 -10.35
N VAL A 63 10.06 38.33 -9.43
CA VAL A 63 11.04 37.54 -8.64
C VAL A 63 10.34 36.43 -7.85
N ASN A 64 9.20 36.71 -7.22
CA ASN A 64 8.44 35.72 -6.47
C ASN A 64 7.87 34.61 -7.37
N ILE A 65 7.40 34.92 -8.58
CA ILE A 65 6.93 33.91 -9.54
C ILE A 65 8.07 32.99 -9.95
N VAL A 66 9.25 33.55 -10.27
CA VAL A 66 10.44 32.76 -10.63
C VAL A 66 10.82 31.82 -9.48
N LYS A 67 10.87 32.31 -8.23
CA LYS A 67 11.13 31.51 -7.04
C LYS A 67 10.10 30.38 -6.85
N LEU A 68 8.81 30.69 -7.02
CA LEU A 68 7.75 29.69 -6.90
C LEU A 68 7.84 28.62 -8.00
N GLN A 69 8.29 28.95 -9.21
CA GLN A 69 8.52 27.96 -10.26
C GLN A 69 9.70 27.03 -9.96
N GLN A 70 10.77 27.53 -9.33
CA GLN A 70 11.84 26.66 -8.85
C GLN A 70 11.32 25.71 -7.75
N GLN A 71 10.56 26.23 -6.78
CA GLN A 71 9.92 25.40 -5.75
C GLN A 71 8.95 24.38 -6.36
N ASN A 72 8.27 24.72 -7.46
CA ASN A 72 7.34 23.84 -8.16
C ASN A 72 8.03 22.55 -8.65
N GLN A 73 9.25 22.69 -9.19
CA GLN A 73 10.07 21.56 -9.65
C GLN A 73 10.60 20.74 -8.47
N GLU A 74 11.06 21.40 -7.41
CA GLU A 74 11.54 20.73 -6.20
C GLU A 74 10.43 19.86 -5.58
N TRP A 75 9.21 20.39 -5.48
CA TRP A 75 8.07 19.61 -5.01
C TRP A 75 7.74 18.42 -5.89
N ASP A 76 7.89 18.50 -7.22
CA ASP A 76 7.70 17.34 -8.10
C ASP A 76 8.69 16.23 -7.78
N ASN A 77 9.96 16.59 -7.57
CA ASN A 77 11.01 15.64 -7.24
C ASN A 77 10.73 14.96 -5.88
N GLN A 78 10.38 15.75 -4.86
CA GLN A 78 10.07 15.23 -3.52
C GLN A 78 8.84 14.32 -3.53
N ILE A 79 7.76 14.72 -4.19
CA ILE A 79 6.53 13.91 -4.31
C ILE A 79 6.83 12.61 -5.06
N LYS A 80 7.59 12.68 -6.16
CA LYS A 80 7.94 11.51 -6.96
C LYS A 80 8.79 10.51 -6.17
N ALA A 81 9.83 11.00 -5.48
CA ALA A 81 10.68 10.16 -4.64
C ALA A 81 9.90 9.46 -3.52
N LEU A 82 9.05 10.21 -2.82
CA LEU A 82 8.23 9.66 -1.74
C LEU A 82 7.19 8.66 -2.26
N HIS A 83 6.55 8.96 -3.39
CA HIS A 83 5.59 8.07 -4.03
C HIS A 83 6.20 6.70 -4.37
N TYR A 84 7.37 6.67 -5.02
CA TYR A 84 8.03 5.39 -5.34
C TYR A 84 8.41 4.61 -4.10
N THR A 85 8.98 5.28 -3.10
CA THR A 85 9.32 4.67 -1.82
C THR A 85 8.09 4.04 -1.15
N ASN A 86 6.96 4.76 -1.19
CA ASN A 86 5.68 4.28 -0.66
C ASN A 86 5.15 3.05 -1.41
N GLU A 87 5.21 3.01 -2.75
CA GLU A 87 4.74 1.85 -3.52
C GLU A 87 5.61 0.62 -3.27
N GLU A 88 6.94 0.76 -3.25
CA GLU A 88 7.87 -0.32 -2.94
C GLU A 88 7.64 -0.88 -1.54
N THR A 89 7.51 0.01 -0.55
CA THR A 89 7.24 -0.36 0.84
C THR A 89 5.89 -1.09 0.95
N LEU A 90 4.85 -0.64 0.25
CA LEU A 90 3.54 -1.29 0.26
C LEU A 90 3.61 -2.72 -0.28
N ILE A 91 4.36 -2.94 -1.37
CA ILE A 91 4.54 -4.27 -1.96
C ILE A 91 5.29 -5.18 -0.96
N ALA A 92 6.37 -4.68 -0.37
CA ALA A 92 7.15 -5.42 0.63
C ALA A 92 6.29 -5.81 1.85
N LEU A 93 5.54 -4.85 2.41
CA LEU A 93 4.64 -5.09 3.54
C LEU A 93 3.57 -6.13 3.24
N LYS A 94 2.92 -6.05 2.06
CA LYS A 94 1.92 -7.04 1.65
C LYS A 94 2.51 -8.46 1.59
N LYS A 95 3.74 -8.60 1.09
CA LYS A 95 4.46 -9.88 1.07
C LYS A 95 4.80 -10.37 2.48
N GLN A 96 5.31 -9.50 3.35
CA GLN A 96 5.61 -9.84 4.74
C GLN A 96 4.34 -10.30 5.48
N ILE A 97 3.23 -9.57 5.34
CA ILE A 97 1.93 -9.94 5.92
C ILE A 97 1.48 -11.32 5.44
N GLN A 98 1.68 -11.66 4.17
CA GLN A 98 1.32 -12.99 3.65
C GLN A 98 2.11 -14.11 4.34
N LEU A 99 3.38 -13.85 4.68
CA LEU A 99 4.31 -14.82 5.26
C LEU A 99 4.23 -14.94 6.78
N ILE A 100 3.48 -14.08 7.49
CA ILE A 100 3.33 -14.18 8.95
C ILE A 100 2.96 -15.61 9.36
N ASP A 101 3.76 -16.13 10.30
CA ASP A 101 3.68 -17.46 10.90
C ASP A 101 3.68 -18.65 9.91
N SER A 102 4.09 -18.47 8.64
CA SER A 102 4.02 -19.55 7.66
C SER A 102 4.76 -20.81 8.14
N ASN A 103 6.01 -20.64 8.61
CA ASN A 103 6.85 -21.75 9.07
C ASN A 103 6.28 -22.41 10.33
N LYS A 104 5.76 -21.61 11.26
CA LYS A 104 5.13 -22.09 12.49
C LYS A 104 3.90 -22.94 12.18
N LEU A 105 3.02 -22.44 11.31
CA LEU A 105 1.82 -23.17 10.89
C LEU A 105 2.17 -24.47 10.16
N THR A 106 3.15 -24.45 9.25
CA THR A 106 3.64 -25.65 8.57
C THR A 106 4.20 -26.67 9.55
N THR A 107 4.97 -26.22 10.55
CA THR A 107 5.54 -27.09 11.59
C THR A 107 4.44 -27.74 12.44
N LEU A 108 3.50 -26.95 12.95
CA LEU A 108 2.38 -27.46 13.76
C LEU A 108 1.50 -28.43 12.97
N GLN A 109 1.25 -28.13 11.70
CA GLN A 109 0.50 -29.03 10.82
C GLN A 109 1.26 -30.36 10.61
N SER A 110 2.58 -30.29 10.36
CA SER A 110 3.43 -31.48 10.20
C SER A 110 3.42 -32.34 11.47
N GLN A 111 3.56 -31.73 12.65
CA GLN A 111 3.50 -32.42 13.93
C GLN A 111 2.14 -33.10 14.17
N LEU A 112 1.04 -32.44 13.81
CA LEU A 112 -0.30 -33.03 13.90
C LEU A 112 -0.46 -34.24 12.97
N THR A 113 -0.01 -34.12 11.72
CA THR A 113 -0.04 -35.24 10.76
C THR A 113 0.81 -36.40 11.24
N GLN A 114 2.04 -36.14 11.69
CA GLN A 114 2.93 -37.17 12.22
C GLN A 114 2.34 -37.87 13.45
N ALA A 115 1.70 -37.14 14.37
CA ALA A 115 1.03 -37.75 15.52
C ALA A 115 -0.13 -38.65 15.10
N ARG A 116 -0.96 -38.21 14.14
CA ARG A 116 -2.06 -39.02 13.60
C ARG A 116 -1.56 -40.31 12.96
N GLU A 117 -0.51 -40.25 12.14
CA GLU A 117 0.09 -41.44 11.53
C GLU A 117 0.74 -42.36 12.57
N ARG A 118 1.47 -41.80 13.54
CA ARG A 118 2.13 -42.57 14.61
C ARG A 118 1.14 -43.36 15.46
N TYR A 119 -0.03 -42.80 15.77
CA TYR A 119 -1.02 -43.46 16.63
C TYR A 119 -2.03 -44.33 15.88
N LYS A 120 -2.05 -44.28 14.54
CA LYS A 120 -2.94 -45.10 13.71
C LYS A 120 -2.89 -46.59 14.06
N PRO A 121 -1.72 -47.24 14.24
CA PRO A 121 -1.66 -48.65 14.62
C PRO A 121 -2.30 -48.95 15.97
N VAL A 122 -2.16 -48.05 16.95
CA VAL A 122 -2.74 -48.21 18.30
C VAL A 122 -4.26 -48.21 18.22
N PHE A 123 -4.85 -47.30 17.43
CA PHE A 123 -6.28 -47.26 17.22
C PHE A 123 -6.80 -48.49 16.46
N SER A 124 -6.11 -48.89 15.39
CA SER A 124 -6.49 -50.08 14.61
C SER A 124 -6.43 -51.36 15.45
N MET A 125 -5.41 -51.53 16.29
CA MET A 125 -5.27 -52.70 17.15
C MET A 125 -6.33 -52.71 18.26
N TYR A 126 -6.66 -51.55 18.85
CA TYR A 126 -7.75 -51.44 19.81
C TYR A 126 -9.13 -51.75 19.18
N GLU A 127 -9.36 -51.31 17.94
CA GLU A 127 -10.57 -51.62 17.20
C GLU A 127 -10.69 -53.11 16.88
N ALA A 128 -9.60 -53.73 16.41
CA ALA A 128 -9.54 -55.17 16.13
C ALA A 128 -9.86 -56.02 17.38
N ILE A 129 -9.29 -55.68 18.54
CA ILE A 129 -9.58 -56.40 19.80
C ILE A 129 -11.05 -56.25 20.18
N ASN A 130 -11.66 -55.07 20.00
CA ASN A 130 -13.08 -54.87 20.29
C ASN A 130 -13.98 -55.67 19.33
N GLN A 131 -13.60 -55.80 18.05
CA GLN A 131 -14.30 -56.66 17.10
C GLN A 131 -14.19 -58.14 17.48
N GLN A 132 -12.98 -58.63 17.79
CA GLN A 132 -12.75 -60.00 18.25
C GLN A 132 -13.54 -60.30 19.54
N LYS A 133 -13.58 -59.35 20.48
CA LYS A 133 -14.36 -59.48 21.72
C LYS A 133 -15.85 -59.63 21.43
N THR A 134 -16.37 -58.87 20.47
CA THR A 134 -17.76 -58.97 20.01
C THR A 134 -18.05 -60.34 19.40
N ILE A 135 -17.12 -60.89 18.62
CA ILE A 135 -17.22 -62.24 18.03
C ILE A 135 -17.19 -63.32 19.12
N ALA A 136 -16.24 -63.26 20.05
CA ALA A 136 -16.14 -64.22 21.16
C ALA A 136 -17.41 -64.25 22.01
N LYS A 137 -18.01 -63.09 22.25
CA LYS A 137 -19.32 -62.98 22.93
C LYS A 137 -20.43 -63.69 22.15
N LYS A 138 -20.50 -63.50 20.83
CA LYS A 138 -21.50 -64.17 19.96
C LYS A 138 -21.33 -65.70 19.93
N LEU A 139 -20.09 -66.18 20.02
CA LEU A 139 -19.76 -67.60 20.04
C LEU A 139 -19.87 -68.24 21.44
N ASN A 140 -20.31 -67.50 22.46
CA ASN A 140 -20.36 -67.93 23.87
C ASN A 140 -19.03 -68.44 24.44
N ASN A 141 -17.89 -68.05 23.84
CA ASN A 141 -16.57 -68.41 24.34
C ASN A 141 -16.14 -67.44 25.46
N LYS A 142 -16.44 -67.82 26.71
CA LYS A 142 -16.21 -67.00 27.90
C LYS A 142 -14.73 -66.72 28.16
N ASP A 143 -13.85 -67.70 27.97
CA ASP A 143 -12.43 -67.54 28.25
C ASP A 143 -11.78 -66.55 27.28
N LEU A 144 -12.06 -66.71 25.98
CA LEU A 144 -11.58 -65.80 24.95
C LEU A 144 -12.13 -64.37 25.13
N TYR A 145 -13.41 -64.25 25.50
CA TYR A 145 -14.01 -62.96 25.81
C TYR A 145 -13.28 -62.26 26.97
N THR A 146 -13.00 -62.98 28.05
CA THR A 146 -12.38 -62.43 29.26
C THR A 146 -10.93 -61.99 29.00
N LEU A 147 -10.18 -62.77 28.21
CA LEU A 147 -8.84 -62.42 27.75
C LEU A 147 -8.84 -61.14 26.91
N LEU A 148 -9.70 -61.07 25.88
CA LEU A 148 -9.81 -59.90 25.00
C LEU A 148 -10.33 -58.66 25.74
N GLN A 149 -11.20 -58.84 26.75
CA GLN A 149 -11.65 -57.76 27.62
C GLN A 149 -10.47 -57.16 28.39
N SER A 150 -9.63 -57.99 29.01
CA SER A 150 -8.42 -57.53 29.72
C SER A 150 -7.44 -56.80 28.80
N GLN A 151 -7.20 -57.32 27.60
CA GLN A 151 -6.37 -56.66 26.59
C GLN A 151 -6.95 -55.31 26.16
N SER A 152 -8.27 -55.23 25.98
CA SER A 152 -8.95 -53.98 25.59
C SER A 152 -8.85 -52.90 26.67
N GLU A 153 -9.05 -53.25 27.95
CA GLU A 153 -8.91 -52.30 29.05
C GLU A 153 -7.45 -51.85 29.22
N SER A 154 -6.48 -52.75 29.02
CA SER A 154 -5.06 -52.39 29.06
C SER A 154 -4.70 -51.39 27.95
N MET A 155 -5.19 -51.60 26.73
CA MET A 155 -4.94 -50.70 25.59
C MET A 155 -5.69 -49.37 25.67
N LYS A 156 -6.77 -49.29 26.44
CA LYS A 156 -7.60 -48.10 26.59
C LYS A 156 -6.79 -46.88 27.07
N ILE A 157 -5.83 -47.10 27.97
CA ILE A 157 -4.94 -46.04 28.47
C ILE A 157 -4.09 -45.48 27.32
N ALA A 158 -3.46 -46.35 26.51
CA ALA A 158 -2.67 -45.92 25.36
C ALA A 158 -3.50 -45.15 24.33
N VAL A 159 -4.75 -45.59 24.08
CA VAL A 159 -5.70 -44.89 23.20
C VAL A 159 -6.08 -43.51 23.77
N GLN A 160 -6.30 -43.39 25.07
CA GLN A 160 -6.61 -42.11 25.71
C GLN A 160 -5.44 -41.13 25.61
N VAL A 161 -4.21 -41.58 25.88
CA VAL A 161 -3.00 -40.78 25.73
C VAL A 161 -2.83 -40.33 24.28
N ALA A 162 -2.98 -41.22 23.31
CA ALA A 162 -2.90 -40.91 21.89
C ALA A 162 -3.95 -39.86 21.46
N ARG A 163 -5.20 -40.01 21.90
CA ARG A 163 -6.28 -39.05 21.64
C ARG A 163 -5.99 -37.69 22.25
N ALA A 164 -5.48 -37.66 23.48
CA ALA A 164 -5.11 -36.42 24.16
C ALA A 164 -3.99 -35.69 23.42
N ASP A 165 -2.95 -36.39 22.97
CA ASP A 165 -1.83 -35.78 22.23
C ASP A 165 -2.28 -35.21 20.88
N ILE A 166 -3.07 -35.96 20.10
CA ILE A 166 -3.65 -35.46 18.83
C ILE A 166 -4.50 -34.22 19.10
N ARG A 167 -5.39 -34.27 20.10
CA ARG A 167 -6.28 -33.15 20.44
C ARG A 167 -5.49 -31.91 20.87
N ASN A 168 -4.40 -32.09 21.63
CA ASN A 168 -3.52 -30.99 22.02
C ASN A 168 -2.84 -30.36 20.80
N LYS A 169 -2.23 -31.16 19.91
CA LYS A 169 -1.59 -30.67 18.68
C LYS A 169 -2.59 -29.98 17.74
N GLU A 170 -3.80 -30.50 17.65
CA GLU A 170 -4.88 -29.89 16.88
C GLU A 170 -5.31 -28.54 17.48
N SER A 171 -5.45 -28.46 18.80
CA SER A 171 -5.73 -27.20 19.50
C SER A 171 -4.62 -26.15 19.27
N LEU A 172 -3.36 -26.54 19.36
CA LEU A 172 -2.22 -25.65 19.08
C LEU A 172 -2.24 -25.14 17.64
N TYR A 173 -2.44 -26.04 16.67
CA TYR A 173 -2.51 -25.66 15.25
C TYR A 173 -3.69 -24.72 14.95
N THR A 174 -4.89 -25.05 15.43
CA THR A 174 -6.10 -24.26 15.19
C THR A 174 -6.03 -22.88 15.87
N THR A 175 -5.52 -22.82 17.09
CA THR A 175 -5.28 -21.57 17.81
C THR A 175 -4.27 -20.70 17.07
N ALA A 176 -3.11 -21.25 16.70
CA ALA A 176 -2.10 -20.54 15.94
C ALA A 176 -2.67 -20.01 14.62
N LYS A 177 -3.41 -20.84 13.87
CA LYS A 177 -4.05 -20.45 12.61
C LYS A 177 -5.03 -19.29 12.79
N SER A 178 -5.87 -19.33 13.83
CA SER A 178 -6.83 -18.28 14.14
C SER A 178 -6.14 -16.96 14.51
N THR A 179 -5.13 -17.02 15.38
CA THR A 179 -4.32 -15.85 15.77
C THR A 179 -3.62 -15.23 14.57
N THR A 180 -2.91 -16.03 13.76
CA THR A 180 -2.26 -15.55 12.53
C THR A 180 -3.27 -14.90 11.58
N ALA A 181 -4.46 -15.49 11.39
CA ALA A 181 -5.49 -14.93 10.52
C ALA A 181 -6.01 -13.58 11.04
N LYS A 182 -6.22 -13.45 12.36
CA LYS A 182 -6.60 -12.18 12.99
C LYS A 182 -5.53 -11.12 12.80
N THR A 183 -4.26 -11.44 13.07
CA THR A 183 -3.13 -10.52 12.86
C THR A 183 -3.07 -10.05 11.40
N LYS A 184 -3.11 -10.98 10.43
CA LYS A 184 -3.14 -10.64 9.00
C LYS A 184 -4.31 -9.73 8.64
N LYS A 185 -5.50 -9.98 9.21
CA LYS A 185 -6.69 -9.16 8.98
C LYS A 185 -6.48 -7.72 9.49
N THR A 186 -5.99 -7.56 10.71
CA THR A 186 -5.75 -6.24 11.32
C THR A 186 -4.72 -5.42 10.55
N LEU A 187 -3.62 -6.06 10.12
CA LEU A 187 -2.58 -5.38 9.34
C LEU A 187 -3.08 -4.94 7.97
N ARG A 188 -3.84 -5.80 7.29
CA ARG A 188 -4.47 -5.45 6.00
C ARG A 188 -5.46 -4.30 6.15
N ALA A 189 -6.32 -4.34 7.17
CA ALA A 189 -7.28 -3.28 7.44
C ALA A 189 -6.58 -1.92 7.69
N THR A 190 -5.39 -1.92 8.31
CA THR A 190 -4.58 -0.71 8.46
C THR A 190 -4.07 -0.20 7.10
N LEU A 191 -3.59 -1.09 6.23
CA LEU A 191 -3.16 -0.74 4.87
C LEU A 191 -4.31 -0.30 3.96
N ASP A 192 -5.53 -0.77 4.20
CA ASP A 192 -6.72 -0.35 3.43
C ASP A 192 -7.01 1.15 3.59
N GLY A 193 -6.54 1.76 4.68
CA GLY A 193 -6.55 3.22 4.90
C GLY A 193 -5.76 4.02 3.85
N ILE A 194 -4.88 3.38 3.05
CA ILE A 194 -4.12 4.02 1.97
C ILE A 194 -5.02 4.34 0.76
N ALA A 195 -6.02 3.51 0.47
CA ALA A 195 -6.87 3.68 -0.72
C ALA A 195 -7.56 5.05 -0.80
N PRO A 196 -8.24 5.56 0.26
CA PRO A 196 -8.83 6.90 0.22
C PRO A 196 -7.78 8.02 0.10
N LEU A 197 -6.58 7.84 0.63
CA LEU A 197 -5.48 8.81 0.48
C LEU A 197 -5.02 8.90 -0.98
N LYS A 198 -4.91 7.77 -1.68
CA LYS A 198 -4.58 7.75 -3.13
C LYS A 198 -5.62 8.49 -3.97
N VAL A 199 -6.90 8.39 -3.62
CA VAL A 199 -7.97 9.16 -4.27
C VAL A 199 -7.77 10.67 -4.06
N GLN A 200 -7.49 11.08 -2.81
CA GLN A 200 -7.23 12.49 -2.50
C GLN A 200 -5.98 13.03 -3.20
N ILE A 201 -4.92 12.22 -3.30
CA ILE A 201 -3.71 12.54 -4.06
C ILE A 201 -4.05 12.80 -5.53
N LYS A 202 -4.84 11.92 -6.15
CA LYS A 202 -5.29 12.09 -7.54
C LYS A 202 -6.05 13.40 -7.73
N VAL A 203 -6.98 13.71 -6.83
CA VAL A 203 -7.74 14.97 -6.86
C VAL A 203 -6.81 16.18 -6.74
N SER A 204 -5.86 16.15 -5.79
CA SER A 204 -4.90 17.25 -5.59
C SER A 204 -3.97 17.44 -6.79
N LYS A 205 -3.46 16.36 -7.39
CA LYS A 205 -2.66 16.39 -8.62
C LYS A 205 -3.43 16.98 -9.80
N ASN A 206 -4.71 16.61 -9.96
CA ASN A 206 -5.57 17.16 -11.01
C ASN A 206 -5.83 18.66 -10.81
N ALA A 207 -6.05 19.09 -9.56
CA ALA A 207 -6.19 20.50 -9.23
C ALA A 207 -4.90 21.28 -9.54
N ALA A 208 -3.73 20.76 -9.16
CA ALA A 208 -2.43 21.35 -9.50
C ALA A 208 -2.25 21.48 -11.03
N SER A 209 -2.56 20.42 -11.79
CA SER A 209 -2.47 20.42 -13.25
C SER A 209 -3.40 21.46 -13.89
N THR A 210 -4.63 21.55 -13.41
CA THR A 210 -5.61 22.53 -13.91
C THR A 210 -5.15 23.96 -13.62
N THR A 211 -4.66 24.23 -12.40
CA THR A 211 -4.12 25.54 -12.02
C THR A 211 -2.86 25.87 -12.82
N GLN A 212 -1.99 24.90 -13.09
CA GLN A 212 -0.81 25.09 -13.95
C GLN A 212 -1.20 25.48 -15.37
N LYS A 213 -2.26 24.90 -15.95
CA LYS A 213 -2.78 25.32 -17.26
C LYS A 213 -3.23 26.78 -17.26
N LYS A 214 -3.90 27.22 -16.18
CA LYS A 214 -4.28 28.63 -16.00
C LYS A 214 -3.05 29.54 -15.89
N PHE A 215 -2.02 29.13 -15.16
CA PHE A 215 -0.74 29.84 -15.09
C PHE A 215 -0.09 29.99 -16.48
N THR A 216 -0.07 28.92 -17.28
CA THR A 216 0.47 28.97 -18.65
C THR A 216 -0.34 29.91 -19.55
N ALA A 217 -1.68 29.88 -19.47
CA ALA A 217 -2.53 30.80 -20.21
C ALA A 217 -2.26 32.26 -19.83
N GLU A 218 -2.20 32.55 -18.53
CA GLU A 218 -1.90 33.89 -18.02
C GLU A 218 -0.49 34.35 -18.40
N THR A 219 0.48 33.44 -18.54
CA THR A 219 1.84 33.77 -18.99
C THR A 219 1.84 34.37 -20.39
N SER A 220 0.97 33.88 -21.27
CA SER A 220 0.79 34.46 -22.61
C SER A 220 0.19 35.87 -22.54
N THR A 221 -0.83 36.07 -21.70
CA THR A 221 -1.43 37.39 -21.44
C THR A 221 -0.39 38.38 -20.91
N PHE A 222 0.42 37.95 -19.93
CA PHE A 222 1.51 38.75 -19.38
C PHE A 222 2.52 39.16 -20.47
N LYS A 223 3.00 38.22 -21.28
CA LYS A 223 3.92 38.52 -22.38
C LYS A 223 3.32 39.50 -23.39
N GLN A 224 2.02 39.39 -23.69
CA GLN A 224 1.34 40.35 -24.56
C GLN A 224 1.22 41.74 -23.92
N SER A 225 0.94 41.81 -22.62
CA SER A 225 0.84 43.09 -21.89
C SER A 225 2.16 43.86 -21.87
N ILE A 226 3.29 43.14 -21.76
CA ILE A 226 4.63 43.73 -21.88
C ILE A 226 4.82 44.36 -23.27
N LYS A 227 4.47 43.64 -24.35
CA LYS A 227 4.59 44.14 -25.73
C LYS A 227 3.75 45.40 -25.95
N ASN A 228 2.58 45.46 -25.34
CA ASN A 228 1.65 46.58 -25.47
C ASN A 228 2.03 47.79 -24.60
N GLY A 229 3.07 47.71 -23.77
CA GLY A 229 3.55 48.86 -23.00
C GLY A 229 2.66 49.28 -21.81
N ASN A 230 1.61 48.53 -21.46
CA ASN A 230 0.63 48.96 -20.45
C ASN A 230 1.01 48.44 -19.06
N ILE A 231 1.48 49.35 -18.19
CA ILE A 231 1.91 49.06 -16.81
C ILE A 231 0.76 48.45 -15.98
N SER A 232 -0.45 49.03 -16.02
CA SER A 232 -1.58 48.56 -15.22
C SER A 232 -1.99 47.12 -15.58
N THR A 233 -2.06 46.83 -16.88
CA THR A 233 -2.41 45.48 -17.36
C THR A 233 -1.30 44.47 -17.07
N THR A 234 -0.04 44.88 -17.19
CA THR A 234 1.11 44.03 -16.85
C THR A 234 1.13 43.69 -15.37
N LEU A 235 0.89 44.66 -14.49
CA LEU A 235 0.82 44.44 -13.05
C LEU A 235 -0.32 43.47 -12.67
N ARG A 236 -1.52 43.67 -13.22
CA ARG A 236 -2.68 42.78 -12.99
C ARG A 236 -2.40 41.34 -13.43
N SER A 237 -1.73 41.17 -14.57
CA SER A 237 -1.37 39.84 -15.07
C SER A 237 -0.30 39.17 -14.20
N LEU A 238 0.67 39.95 -13.68
CA LEU A 238 1.65 39.45 -12.69
C LEU A 238 0.98 39.02 -11.37
N GLU A 239 0.02 39.79 -10.85
CA GLU A 239 -0.74 39.41 -9.65
C GLU A 239 -1.52 38.10 -9.86
N ALA A 240 -2.14 37.95 -11.04
CA ALA A 240 -2.84 36.73 -11.42
C ALA A 240 -1.87 35.53 -11.50
N LEU A 241 -0.71 35.69 -12.15
CA LEU A 241 0.35 34.67 -12.22
C LEU A 241 0.84 34.26 -10.84
N LEU A 242 1.14 35.22 -9.97
CA LEU A 242 1.58 34.98 -8.61
C LEU A 242 0.53 34.18 -7.84
N THR A 243 -0.76 34.53 -7.99
CA THR A 243 -1.87 33.82 -7.36
C THR A 243 -1.97 32.38 -7.86
N GLN A 244 -1.87 32.13 -9.17
CA GLN A 244 -1.91 30.75 -9.69
C GLN A 244 -0.68 29.96 -9.26
N ALA A 245 0.51 30.54 -9.27
CA ALA A 245 1.75 29.89 -8.84
C ALA A 245 1.65 29.43 -7.38
N LYS A 246 1.18 30.29 -6.47
CA LYS A 246 0.94 29.94 -5.06
C LYS A 246 -0.03 28.75 -4.92
N LYS A 247 -1.15 28.76 -5.65
CA LYS A 247 -2.13 27.67 -5.63
C LYS A 247 -1.56 26.34 -6.13
N VAL A 248 -0.68 26.36 -7.15
CA VAL A 248 0.01 25.14 -7.60
C VAL A 248 0.86 24.56 -6.45
N ILE A 249 1.64 25.41 -5.77
CA ILE A 249 2.47 24.99 -4.63
C ILE A 249 1.60 24.43 -3.50
N GLU A 250 0.49 25.07 -3.14
CA GLU A 250 -0.44 24.58 -2.13
C GLU A 250 -0.96 23.17 -2.45
N HIS A 251 -1.37 22.92 -3.70
CA HIS A 251 -1.83 21.60 -4.13
C HIS A 251 -0.72 20.54 -4.11
N LYS A 252 0.53 20.93 -4.38
CA LYS A 252 1.69 20.03 -4.29
C LYS A 252 2.06 19.73 -2.85
N GLN A 253 2.10 20.72 -1.97
CA GLN A 253 2.30 20.53 -0.53
C GLN A 253 1.24 19.59 0.05
N LYS A 254 -0.03 19.78 -0.33
CA LYS A 254 -1.12 18.86 0.04
C LYS A 254 -0.87 17.44 -0.45
N THR A 255 -0.41 17.28 -1.70
CA THR A 255 -0.06 15.98 -2.27
C THR A 255 1.06 15.31 -1.47
N TYR A 256 2.12 16.05 -1.15
CA TYR A 256 3.24 15.58 -0.36
C TYR A 256 2.80 15.16 1.06
N SER A 257 1.98 15.97 1.74
CA SER A 257 1.45 15.62 3.06
C SER A 257 0.60 14.34 3.05
N LEU A 258 -0.19 14.11 1.99
CA LEU A 258 -0.94 12.87 1.83
C LEU A 258 -0.03 11.66 1.62
N GLU A 259 1.06 11.82 0.86
CA GLU A 259 2.08 10.78 0.71
C GLU A 259 2.79 10.49 2.05
N GLN A 260 3.07 11.50 2.87
CA GLN A 260 3.62 11.28 4.21
C GLN A 260 2.68 10.47 5.12
N LYS A 261 1.37 10.73 5.06
CA LYS A 261 0.36 9.94 5.78
C LYS A 261 0.33 8.48 5.33
N ILE A 262 0.58 8.21 4.05
CA ILE A 262 0.77 6.84 3.56
C ILE A 262 1.99 6.20 4.23
N SER A 263 3.13 6.91 4.27
CA SER A 263 4.34 6.41 4.94
C SER A 263 4.14 6.18 6.44
N GLU A 264 3.30 6.96 7.11
CA GLU A 264 2.94 6.75 8.52
C GLU A 264 2.13 5.47 8.74
N LEU A 265 1.11 5.22 7.91
CA LEU A 265 0.34 3.96 7.95
C LEU A 265 1.25 2.75 7.71
N GLN A 266 2.18 2.87 6.75
CA GLN A 266 3.17 1.83 6.46
C GLN A 266 4.11 1.59 7.64
N ARG A 267 4.64 2.64 8.27
CA ARG A 267 5.47 2.53 9.48
C ARG A 267 4.73 1.87 10.64
N LYS A 268 3.45 2.19 10.83
CA LYS A 268 2.60 1.55 11.84
C LYS A 268 2.43 0.05 11.61
N VAL A 269 2.26 -0.36 10.35
CA VAL A 269 2.18 -1.79 9.99
C VAL A 269 3.54 -2.46 10.18
N GLN A 270 4.63 -1.80 9.78
CA GLN A 270 6.00 -2.32 9.96
C GLN A 270 6.32 -2.58 11.44
N SER A 271 5.97 -1.66 12.35
CA SER A 271 6.21 -1.84 13.79
C SER A 271 5.43 -3.03 14.35
N GLN A 272 4.21 -3.27 13.85
CA GLN A 272 3.38 -4.40 14.25
C GLN A 272 3.83 -5.73 13.65
N LEU A 273 4.67 -5.72 12.61
CA LEU A 273 5.27 -6.94 12.03
C LEU A 273 6.54 -7.38 12.79
N THR A 274 7.25 -6.44 13.39
CA THR A 274 8.46 -6.69 14.19
C THR A 274 8.18 -6.95 15.67
N SER A 275 6.94 -6.73 16.11
CA SER A 275 6.47 -7.05 17.47
C SER A 275 5.99 -8.50 17.53
#